data_AF-A0A962Y8F7-F1
#
_entry.id   AF-A0A962Y8F7-F1
#
_cell.length_a   1.000
_cell.length_b   1.000
_cell.length_c   1.000
_cell.angle_alpha   90.00
_cell.angle_beta   90.00
_cell.angle_gamma   90.00
#
_symmetry.space_group_name_H-M   'P 1'
#
loop_
_entity.id
_entity.type
_entity.pdbx_description
1 polymer ?
#
loop_
_entity_poly.entity_id
_entity_poly.type
_entity_poly.pdbx_seq_one_letter_code
_entity_poly.pdbx_strand_id
1 'polypeptide(L)'
;MLNNRHHRPAYLTLGTLCLLAVSLGLTLFSISSRADTPDYQVDASWPKPLDNNWLIGQVGGVAVDGDDNIWIIQRQRTLTNDEAWGTSAIAERCEDGSIIEAMAECADGSTPVPIDGIGNPRPKGPMAECCVPAPAVLKFDTAGNVLQGWGGPAMPGFVGKKDGVVDAKCDPDAGCNWPAGEHGIYVDHNGFVYIAGNGNGNGTCNGNPCPWAATHGFDAMVLKFSADGTFIYQIGDPNPANPPTSNDTNGA
;
A
#
# COMPACT_ATOMS: atom_id res chain seq x y z
N MET A 1 -1.34 86.67 37.86
CA MET A 1 -1.19 86.96 36.40
C MET A 1 -0.33 88.21 36.31
N LEU A 2 0.78 88.37 35.58
CA LEU A 2 1.54 87.64 34.56
C LEU A 2 3.04 87.75 34.94
N ASN A 3 3.81 86.66 34.88
CA ASN A 3 4.76 86.32 33.81
C ASN A 3 6.02 87.23 33.74
N ASN A 4 7.17 86.67 34.12
CA ASN A 4 8.45 86.86 33.43
C ASN A 4 9.57 86.06 34.14
N ARG A 5 10.29 85.20 33.42
CA ARG A 5 11.75 85.40 33.20
C ARG A 5 12.42 84.25 32.44
N HIS A 6 13.23 84.74 31.51
CA HIS A 6 14.24 84.17 30.63
C HIS A 6 15.22 83.10 31.16
N HIS A 7 15.58 82.22 30.21
CA HIS A 7 16.89 81.66 29.82
C HIS A 7 17.82 80.94 30.83
N ARG A 8 18.23 79.73 30.38
CA ARG A 8 19.24 78.73 30.82
C ARG A 8 20.69 79.29 30.86
N PRO A 9 21.81 78.60 31.27
CA PRO A 9 22.02 77.12 31.39
C PRO A 9 23.04 76.54 32.45
N ALA A 10 22.95 75.20 32.62
CA ALA A 10 24.02 74.15 32.67
C ALA A 10 24.99 73.87 33.87
N TYR A 11 25.30 72.56 33.93
CA TYR A 11 26.41 71.78 34.54
C TYR A 11 26.30 71.35 36.02
N LEU A 12 26.07 70.06 36.34
CA LEU A 12 26.94 68.85 36.32
C LEU A 12 27.66 68.63 37.67
N THR A 13 27.15 67.73 38.52
CA THR A 13 27.92 67.05 39.55
C THR A 13 27.49 65.57 39.62
N LEU A 14 28.46 64.68 39.35
CA LEU A 14 28.32 63.23 39.43
C LEU A 14 28.16 62.79 40.89
N GLY A 15 27.13 61.99 41.17
CA GLY A 15 26.88 61.33 42.44
C GLY A 15 27.51 59.94 42.50
N THR A 16 28.11 59.67 43.66
CA THR A 16 28.80 58.49 44.17
C THR A 16 27.93 57.21 44.24
N LEU A 17 28.47 56.04 43.90
CA LEU A 17 28.05 54.71 44.40
C LEU A 17 29.25 53.74 44.26
N CYS A 18 29.96 53.29 45.30
CA CYS A 18 29.65 52.14 46.20
C CYS A 18 29.19 50.88 45.43
N LEU A 19 29.68 49.64 45.58
CA LEU A 19 30.58 48.96 46.52
C LEU A 19 30.95 47.58 45.89
N LEU A 20 32.18 47.11 46.16
CA LEU A 20 32.64 45.73 46.40
C LEU A 20 32.26 44.58 45.42
N ALA A 21 33.30 44.07 44.75
CA ALA A 21 33.40 42.73 44.19
C ALA A 21 33.64 41.65 45.28
N VAL A 22 33.55 40.36 44.87
CA VAL A 22 33.76 39.07 45.60
C VAL A 22 32.44 38.46 46.08
N SER A 23 31.93 37.28 45.71
CA SER A 23 32.41 36.12 44.91
C SER A 23 31.29 35.05 44.93
N LEU A 24 31.02 34.34 43.83
CA LEU A 24 30.69 32.89 43.88
C LEU A 24 30.68 32.30 42.46
N GLY A 25 31.50 31.26 42.26
CA GLY A 25 31.64 30.57 40.99
C GLY A 25 30.34 29.95 40.52
N LEU A 26 29.92 30.32 39.30
CA LEU A 26 28.88 29.63 38.56
C LEU A 26 29.51 28.35 37.97
N THR A 27 29.42 27.24 38.70
CA THR A 27 29.60 25.91 38.12
C THR A 27 28.47 25.68 37.12
N LEU A 28 28.79 25.79 35.82
CA LEU A 28 27.94 25.28 34.75
C LEU A 28 27.90 23.75 34.89
N PHE A 29 26.88 23.24 35.56
CA PHE A 29 26.50 21.83 35.38
C PHE A 29 26.02 21.70 33.94
N SER A 30 26.83 21.09 33.08
CA SER A 30 26.32 20.51 31.84
C SER A 30 25.30 19.45 32.24
N ILE A 31 24.02 19.78 32.11
CA ILE A 31 22.97 18.76 32.07
C ILE A 31 23.19 18.07 30.74
N SER A 32 23.99 17.00 30.74
CA SER A 32 23.94 16.05 29.65
C SER A 32 22.54 15.46 29.70
N SER A 33 21.64 15.96 28.86
CA SER A 33 20.42 15.24 28.51
C SER A 33 20.89 13.93 27.89
N ARG A 34 21.03 12.90 28.72
CA ARG A 34 20.98 11.53 28.24
C ARG A 34 19.62 11.47 27.56
N ALA A 35 19.61 11.50 26.23
CA ALA A 35 18.40 11.15 25.51
C ALA A 35 18.01 9.79 26.08
N ASP A 36 16.89 9.73 26.81
CA ASP A 36 16.33 8.46 27.21
C ASP A 36 16.17 7.68 25.92
N THR A 37 16.98 6.63 25.77
CA THR A 37 16.86 5.74 24.62
C THR A 37 15.42 5.25 24.63
N PRO A 38 14.65 5.41 23.54
CA PRO A 38 13.27 4.94 23.50
C PRO A 38 13.25 3.48 23.94
N ASP A 39 12.54 3.21 25.04
CA ASP A 39 12.45 1.85 25.54
C ASP A 39 11.56 1.07 24.57
N TYR A 40 12.10 0.00 24.01
CA TYR A 40 11.38 -0.80 23.03
C TYR A 40 10.20 -1.49 23.73
N GLN A 41 8.99 -1.23 23.23
CA GLN A 41 7.77 -1.89 23.69
C GLN A 41 7.18 -2.70 22.54
N VAL A 42 6.92 -3.98 22.79
CA VAL A 42 6.20 -4.84 21.85
C VAL A 42 4.71 -4.58 22.03
N ASP A 43 4.04 -4.14 20.97
CA ASP A 43 2.58 -4.16 20.89
C ASP A 43 2.13 -5.43 20.15
N ALA A 44 1.76 -6.46 20.92
CA ALA A 44 1.25 -7.71 20.36
C ALA A 44 -0.23 -7.63 19.92
N SER A 45 -0.90 -6.50 20.16
CA SER A 45 -2.31 -6.29 19.77
C SER A 45 -2.46 -5.64 18.39
N TRP A 46 -1.34 -5.34 17.72
CA TRP A 46 -1.30 -4.75 16.39
C TRP A 46 -1.06 -5.83 15.30
N PRO A 47 -1.79 -5.78 14.16
CA PRO A 47 -2.98 -4.96 13.94
C PRO A 47 -4.17 -5.51 14.75
N LYS A 48 -5.20 -4.68 14.97
CA LYS A 48 -6.45 -5.16 15.55
C LYS A 48 -7.12 -6.18 14.62
N PRO A 49 -8.04 -7.01 15.14
CA PRO A 49 -8.86 -7.86 14.29
C PRO A 49 -9.46 -7.06 13.14
N LEU A 50 -9.28 -7.56 11.92
CA LEU A 50 -9.75 -6.88 10.73
C LEU A 50 -11.27 -6.92 10.67
N ASP A 51 -11.86 -5.82 10.22
CA ASP A 51 -13.28 -5.78 9.92
C ASP A 51 -13.62 -6.72 8.76
N ASN A 52 -14.90 -7.03 8.59
CA ASN A 52 -15.41 -7.81 7.47
C ASN A 52 -14.79 -9.20 7.32
N ASN A 53 -14.35 -9.80 8.44
CA ASN A 53 -13.91 -11.19 8.42
C ASN A 53 -12.69 -11.39 7.48
N TRP A 54 -11.85 -10.37 7.38
CA TRP A 54 -10.73 -10.35 6.44
C TRP A 54 -9.55 -11.20 6.89
N LEU A 55 -8.92 -11.85 5.92
CA LEU A 55 -7.63 -12.50 6.06
C LEU A 55 -6.58 -11.83 5.18
N ILE A 56 -5.39 -11.66 5.73
CA ILE A 56 -4.22 -11.12 5.03
C ILE A 56 -3.33 -12.29 4.61
N GLY A 57 -2.95 -12.33 3.33
CA GLY A 57 -1.93 -13.21 2.80
C GLY A 57 -0.51 -12.71 3.12
N GLN A 58 0.45 -13.05 2.27
CA GLN A 58 1.83 -12.62 2.46
C GLN A 58 1.94 -11.11 2.25
N VAL A 59 2.42 -10.38 3.25
CA VAL A 59 2.74 -8.96 3.10
C VAL A 59 3.98 -8.81 2.21
N GLY A 60 3.81 -8.11 1.09
CA GLY A 60 4.89 -7.80 0.16
C GLY A 60 5.68 -6.57 0.60
N GLY A 61 4.99 -5.55 1.10
CA GLY A 61 5.60 -4.27 1.46
C GLY A 61 4.79 -3.46 2.46
N VAL A 62 5.45 -2.46 3.03
CA VAL A 62 4.89 -1.51 4.00
C VAL A 62 5.32 -0.09 3.65
N ALA A 63 4.44 0.88 3.90
CA ALA A 63 4.74 2.30 3.81
C ALA A 63 4.07 3.06 4.97
N VAL A 64 4.54 4.26 5.26
CA VAL A 64 3.91 5.17 6.23
C VAL A 64 3.70 6.51 5.54
N ASP A 65 2.48 7.04 5.61
CA ASP A 65 2.14 8.34 5.02
C ASP A 65 2.43 9.51 5.98
N GLY A 66 2.22 10.74 5.51
CA GLY A 66 2.49 11.95 6.31
C GLY A 66 1.57 12.16 7.52
N ASP A 67 0.51 11.36 7.64
CA ASP A 67 -0.45 11.38 8.74
C ASP A 67 -0.22 10.21 9.72
N ASP A 68 0.97 9.58 9.66
CA ASP A 68 1.37 8.40 10.44
C ASP A 68 0.49 7.15 10.21
N ASN A 69 -0.23 7.07 9.08
CA ASN A 69 -0.96 5.85 8.75
C ASN A 69 -0.04 4.81 8.15
N ILE A 70 -0.23 3.56 8.56
CA ILE A 70 0.54 2.42 8.10
C ILE A 70 -0.20 1.80 6.92
N TRP A 71 0.47 1.70 5.78
CA TRP A 71 -0.05 1.05 4.59
C TRP A 71 0.68 -0.27 4.39
N ILE A 72 -0.06 -1.32 4.07
CA ILE A 72 0.53 -2.58 3.61
C ILE A 72 0.01 -2.92 2.22
N ILE A 73 0.85 -3.61 1.47
CA ILE A 73 0.42 -4.36 0.29
C ILE A 73 0.62 -5.85 0.54
N GLN A 74 -0.41 -6.65 0.25
CA GLN A 74 -0.44 -8.08 0.54
C GLN A 74 -0.88 -8.89 -0.68
N ARG A 75 -0.35 -10.11 -0.76
CA ARG A 75 -0.61 -11.06 -1.83
C ARG A 75 -1.79 -11.95 -1.48
N GLN A 76 -2.97 -11.58 -1.96
CA GLN A 76 -4.19 -12.35 -1.72
C GLN A 76 -4.06 -13.81 -2.20
N ARG A 77 -3.25 -14.05 -3.24
CA ARG A 77 -3.02 -15.37 -3.85
C ARG A 77 -2.23 -16.36 -2.99
N THR A 78 -1.61 -15.91 -1.90
CA THR A 78 -0.93 -16.83 -0.98
C THR A 78 -1.88 -17.43 0.04
N LEU A 79 -3.13 -16.94 0.11
CA LEU A 79 -4.17 -17.59 0.87
C LEU A 79 -4.53 -18.90 0.17
N THR A 80 -4.57 -19.97 0.95
CA THR A 80 -5.04 -21.27 0.50
C THR A 80 -6.49 -21.18 0.04
N ASN A 81 -6.92 -22.18 -0.72
CA ASN A 81 -8.33 -22.36 -1.04
C ASN A 81 -9.21 -22.29 0.22
N ASP A 82 -8.68 -22.80 1.34
CA ASP A 82 -9.42 -22.89 2.59
C ASP A 82 -9.40 -21.61 3.43
N GLU A 83 -8.56 -20.64 3.09
CA GLU A 83 -8.58 -19.32 3.71
C GLU A 83 -9.43 -18.33 2.89
N ALA A 84 -9.58 -18.57 1.59
CA ALA A 84 -10.31 -17.71 0.68
C ALA A 84 -11.75 -18.16 0.36
N TRP A 85 -12.33 -19.08 1.15
CA TRP A 85 -13.63 -19.73 0.87
C TRP A 85 -14.81 -18.78 0.60
N GLY A 86 -14.80 -17.56 1.13
CA GLY A 86 -15.90 -16.60 0.97
C GLY A 86 -15.89 -15.85 -0.37
N THR A 87 -14.96 -16.16 -1.27
CA THR A 87 -14.90 -15.57 -2.63
C THR A 87 -15.87 -16.24 -3.60
N SER A 88 -16.35 -15.47 -4.57
CA SER A 88 -17.22 -15.95 -5.65
C SER A 88 -16.41 -16.27 -6.91
N ALA A 89 -16.97 -17.15 -7.75
CA ALA A 89 -16.41 -17.42 -9.08
C ALA A 89 -16.51 -16.17 -9.98
N ILE A 90 -15.48 -15.92 -10.77
CA ILE A 90 -15.43 -14.82 -11.76
C ILE A 90 -15.04 -15.31 -13.17
N ALA A 91 -14.66 -16.58 -13.30
CA ALA A 91 -14.26 -17.22 -14.55
C ALA A 91 -14.43 -18.73 -14.45
N GLU A 92 -14.24 -19.44 -15.55
CA GLU A 92 -14.18 -20.90 -15.60
C GLU A 92 -12.83 -21.36 -16.15
N ARG A 93 -12.36 -22.53 -15.69
CA ARG A 93 -11.07 -23.12 -16.07
C ARG A 93 -11.25 -24.57 -16.55
N CYS A 94 -10.57 -24.92 -17.63
CA CYS A 94 -10.51 -26.26 -18.20
C CYS A 94 -9.36 -27.10 -17.61
N GLU A 95 -9.35 -28.41 -17.86
CA GLU A 95 -8.30 -29.30 -17.36
C GLU A 95 -6.92 -28.97 -17.97
N ASP A 96 -6.87 -28.50 -19.22
CA ASP A 96 -5.66 -27.99 -19.87
C ASP A 96 -5.15 -26.64 -19.32
N GLY A 97 -5.87 -26.02 -18.38
CA GLY A 97 -5.52 -24.75 -17.74
C GLY A 97 -6.03 -23.50 -18.48
N SER A 98 -6.70 -23.66 -19.63
CA SER A 98 -7.32 -22.53 -20.33
C SER A 98 -8.43 -21.89 -19.49
N ILE A 99 -8.50 -20.56 -19.56
CA ILE A 99 -9.55 -19.76 -18.91
C ILE A 99 -10.57 -19.37 -19.96
N ILE A 100 -11.84 -19.65 -19.68
CA ILE A 100 -12.95 -19.40 -20.58
C ILE A 100 -13.97 -18.47 -19.93
N GLU A 101 -14.81 -17.85 -20.77
CA GLU A 101 -15.98 -17.14 -20.29
C GLU A 101 -16.97 -18.11 -19.64
N ALA A 102 -17.78 -17.60 -18.71
CA ALA A 102 -18.75 -18.44 -18.01
C ALA A 102 -19.69 -19.13 -19.01
N MET A 103 -19.93 -20.43 -18.80
CA MET A 103 -20.80 -21.28 -19.63
C MET A 103 -20.27 -21.61 -21.04
N ALA A 104 -19.02 -21.28 -21.36
CA ALA A 104 -18.39 -21.78 -22.57
C ALA A 104 -17.97 -23.26 -22.43
N GLU A 105 -17.80 -23.96 -23.55
CA GLU A 105 -17.29 -25.34 -23.55
C GLU A 105 -15.77 -25.36 -23.63
N CYS A 106 -15.13 -26.25 -22.88
CA CYS A 106 -13.69 -26.46 -22.97
C CYS A 106 -13.32 -27.15 -24.28
N ALA A 107 -12.31 -26.61 -24.98
CA ALA A 107 -11.85 -27.17 -26.25
C ALA A 107 -11.25 -28.58 -26.12
N ASP A 108 -10.74 -28.92 -24.94
CA ASP A 108 -10.22 -30.25 -24.59
C ASP A 108 -11.34 -31.26 -24.23
N GLY A 109 -12.61 -30.83 -24.20
CA GLY A 109 -13.77 -31.66 -23.84
C GLY A 109 -13.94 -31.89 -22.33
N SER A 110 -13.11 -31.28 -21.49
CA SER A 110 -13.24 -31.34 -20.02
C SER A 110 -14.45 -30.53 -19.54
N THR A 111 -14.92 -30.84 -18.33
CA THR A 111 -15.97 -30.04 -17.69
C THR A 111 -15.36 -28.77 -17.11
N PRO A 112 -15.82 -27.56 -17.51
CA PRO A 112 -15.31 -26.32 -16.95
C PRO A 112 -15.53 -26.25 -15.43
N VAL A 113 -14.51 -25.78 -14.70
CA VAL A 113 -14.57 -25.56 -13.26
C VAL A 113 -14.62 -24.06 -12.98
N PRO A 114 -15.67 -23.55 -12.31
CA PRO A 114 -15.69 -22.15 -11.88
C PRO A 114 -14.55 -21.84 -10.92
N ILE A 115 -13.90 -20.69 -11.06
CA ILE A 115 -12.78 -20.25 -10.24
C ILE A 115 -12.94 -18.80 -9.77
N ASP A 116 -12.42 -18.48 -8.58
CA ASP A 116 -12.36 -17.11 -8.04
C ASP A 116 -11.24 -16.27 -8.69
N GLY A 117 -11.16 -14.99 -8.30
CA GLY A 117 -10.14 -14.07 -8.82
C GLY A 117 -8.70 -14.43 -8.45
N ILE A 118 -8.46 -15.24 -7.43
CA ILE A 118 -7.12 -15.72 -7.08
C ILE A 118 -6.86 -17.15 -7.59
N GLY A 119 -7.77 -17.69 -8.42
CA GLY A 119 -7.67 -18.96 -9.13
C GLY A 119 -8.04 -20.21 -8.33
N ASN A 120 -8.72 -20.07 -7.19
CA ASN A 120 -9.24 -21.20 -6.43
C ASN A 120 -10.55 -21.73 -7.04
N PRO A 121 -10.79 -23.06 -7.02
CA PRO A 121 -12.07 -23.65 -7.46
C PRO A 121 -13.28 -23.21 -6.62
N ARG A 122 -14.40 -22.91 -7.29
CA ARG A 122 -15.70 -22.53 -6.69
C ARG A 122 -16.88 -23.31 -7.29
N PRO A 123 -16.85 -24.65 -7.37
CA PRO A 123 -17.90 -25.46 -8.01
C PRO A 123 -19.27 -25.39 -7.30
N LYS A 124 -19.31 -24.93 -6.05
CA LYS A 124 -20.54 -24.82 -5.23
C LYS A 124 -20.81 -23.37 -4.77
N GLY A 125 -20.15 -22.38 -5.39
CA GLY A 125 -20.15 -21.01 -4.89
C GLY A 125 -19.27 -20.83 -3.63
N PRO A 126 -19.36 -19.66 -2.96
CA PRO A 126 -18.66 -19.45 -1.68
C PRO A 126 -19.17 -20.45 -0.64
N MET A 127 -18.25 -21.16 0.02
CA MET A 127 -18.60 -22.27 0.92
C MET A 127 -18.48 -21.93 2.41
N ALA A 128 -18.02 -20.73 2.74
CA ALA A 128 -17.97 -20.23 4.11
C ALA A 128 -18.33 -18.74 4.16
N GLU A 129 -19.04 -18.35 5.21
CA GLU A 129 -19.40 -16.96 5.48
C GLU A 129 -18.28 -16.20 6.23
N CYS A 130 -17.27 -16.91 6.76
CA CYS A 130 -16.40 -16.33 7.79
C CYS A 130 -15.20 -15.57 7.30
N CYS A 131 -14.74 -15.80 6.07
CA CYS A 131 -13.36 -15.48 5.78
C CYS A 131 -13.23 -15.15 4.30
N VAL A 132 -12.95 -13.87 4.03
CA VAL A 132 -12.67 -13.36 2.69
C VAL A 132 -11.28 -12.75 2.68
N PRO A 133 -10.51 -12.90 1.60
CA PRO A 133 -9.28 -12.15 1.44
C PRO A 133 -9.54 -10.66 1.63
N ALA A 134 -8.77 -10.00 2.49
CA ALA A 134 -8.75 -8.54 2.52
C ALA A 134 -8.36 -8.01 1.14
N PRO A 135 -8.72 -6.76 0.79
CA PRO A 135 -8.13 -6.07 -0.36
C PRO A 135 -6.59 -6.09 -0.31
N ALA A 136 -5.95 -6.02 -1.49
CA ALA A 136 -4.50 -6.13 -1.60
C ALA A 136 -3.77 -4.95 -0.94
N VAL A 137 -4.38 -3.75 -0.94
CA VAL A 137 -3.87 -2.57 -0.22
C VAL A 137 -4.76 -2.33 1.00
N LEU A 138 -4.13 -2.22 2.17
CA LEU A 138 -4.81 -1.86 3.42
C LEU A 138 -4.10 -0.66 4.06
N LYS A 139 -4.89 0.28 4.57
CA LYS A 139 -4.46 1.44 5.35
C LYS A 139 -4.92 1.25 6.80
N PHE A 140 -4.02 1.45 7.74
CA PHE A 140 -4.26 1.39 9.17
C PHE A 140 -3.87 2.69 9.85
N ASP A 141 -4.53 3.02 10.96
CA ASP A 141 -3.95 3.97 11.91
C ASP A 141 -2.86 3.29 12.76
N THR A 142 -2.14 4.08 13.56
CA THR A 142 -1.10 3.58 14.46
C THR A 142 -1.64 2.68 15.56
N ALA A 143 -2.94 2.76 15.88
CA ALA A 143 -3.60 1.87 16.83
C ALA A 143 -4.03 0.53 16.19
N GLY A 144 -3.77 0.33 14.90
CA GLY A 144 -4.07 -0.90 14.17
C GLY A 144 -5.52 -1.04 13.74
N ASN A 145 -6.33 0.04 13.76
CA ASN A 145 -7.65 0.03 13.15
C ASN A 145 -7.51 0.13 11.62
N VAL A 146 -8.32 -0.61 10.89
CA VAL A 146 -8.41 -0.47 9.43
C VAL A 146 -9.13 0.84 9.09
N LEU A 147 -8.49 1.69 8.30
CA LEU A 147 -9.08 2.93 7.79
C LEU A 147 -9.64 2.75 6.38
N GLN A 148 -8.97 1.93 5.56
CA GLN A 148 -9.33 1.74 4.17
C GLN A 148 -8.75 0.43 3.63
N GLY A 149 -9.44 -0.17 2.65
CA GLY A 149 -8.91 -1.26 1.85
C GLY A 149 -9.38 -1.16 0.40
N TRP A 150 -8.49 -1.45 -0.55
CA TRP A 150 -8.81 -1.52 -1.97
C TRP A 150 -7.79 -2.39 -2.72
N GLY A 151 -8.12 -2.74 -3.96
CA GLY A 151 -7.18 -3.40 -4.84
C GLY A 151 -7.16 -4.92 -4.76
N GLY A 152 -6.51 -5.48 -5.76
CA GLY A 152 -6.25 -6.90 -5.87
C GLY A 152 -7.37 -7.71 -6.51
N PRO A 153 -7.03 -8.86 -7.10
CA PRO A 153 -7.97 -9.69 -7.84
C PRO A 153 -9.02 -10.41 -6.98
N ALA A 154 -8.84 -10.53 -5.65
CA ALA A 154 -9.87 -11.09 -4.79
C ALA A 154 -11.02 -10.09 -4.52
N MET A 155 -10.84 -8.81 -4.84
CA MET A 155 -11.89 -7.79 -4.74
C MET A 155 -12.73 -7.80 -6.03
N PRO A 156 -14.03 -8.16 -5.97
CA PRO A 156 -14.87 -8.21 -7.16
C PRO A 156 -14.91 -6.88 -7.91
N GLY A 157 -14.75 -6.94 -9.24
CA GLY A 157 -14.77 -5.76 -10.11
C GLY A 157 -13.56 -4.83 -9.98
N PHE A 158 -12.52 -5.21 -9.21
CA PHE A 158 -11.32 -4.37 -9.14
C PHE A 158 -10.42 -4.58 -10.36
N VAL A 159 -9.99 -5.81 -10.64
CA VAL A 159 -9.11 -6.11 -11.78
C VAL A 159 -9.94 -6.60 -12.96
N GLY A 160 -9.81 -5.93 -14.10
CA GLY A 160 -10.47 -6.29 -15.35
C GLY A 160 -9.74 -7.39 -16.12
N LYS A 161 -10.41 -7.95 -17.12
CA LYS A 161 -9.75 -8.81 -18.12
C LYS A 161 -9.47 -7.95 -19.35
N LYS A 162 -8.40 -8.24 -20.08
CA LYS A 162 -8.25 -7.69 -21.44
C LYS A 162 -9.42 -8.21 -22.29
N ASP A 163 -10.18 -7.31 -22.92
CA ASP A 163 -11.41 -7.61 -23.65
C ASP A 163 -12.60 -8.12 -22.78
N GLY A 164 -12.65 -7.86 -21.46
CA GLY A 164 -13.75 -8.30 -20.57
C GLY A 164 -13.91 -7.52 -19.26
N VAL A 165 -15.01 -7.75 -18.52
CA VAL A 165 -15.49 -6.89 -17.40
C VAL A 165 -15.54 -5.42 -17.78
N VAL A 166 -16.68 -4.98 -18.32
CA VAL A 166 -16.98 -3.56 -18.47
C VAL A 166 -17.01 -2.93 -17.07
N ASP A 167 -16.25 -1.86 -16.83
CA ASP A 167 -16.19 -1.07 -15.59
C ASP A 167 -15.24 -1.55 -14.46
N ALA A 168 -14.19 -2.32 -14.77
CA ALA A 168 -13.16 -2.60 -13.78
C ALA A 168 -12.43 -1.34 -13.29
N LYS A 169 -12.11 -1.25 -11.98
CA LYS A 169 -11.36 -0.11 -11.42
C LYS A 169 -9.91 -0.05 -11.92
N CYS A 170 -9.31 -1.21 -12.12
CA CYS A 170 -8.03 -1.42 -12.77
C CYS A 170 -8.30 -2.19 -14.08
N ASP A 171 -8.60 -1.43 -15.12
CA ASP A 171 -8.91 -1.93 -16.45
C ASP A 171 -7.64 -2.01 -17.32
N PRO A 172 -7.27 -3.20 -17.83
CA PRO A 172 -6.15 -3.36 -18.76
C PRO A 172 -6.28 -2.53 -20.04
N ASP A 173 -7.51 -2.30 -20.55
CA ASP A 173 -7.76 -1.49 -21.75
C ASP A 173 -7.56 0.01 -21.46
N ALA A 174 -7.69 0.42 -20.20
CA ALA A 174 -7.30 1.74 -19.71
C ALA A 174 -5.80 1.82 -19.32
N GLY A 175 -5.03 0.74 -19.52
CA GLY A 175 -3.60 0.66 -19.21
C GLY A 175 -3.26 0.28 -17.77
N CYS A 176 -4.24 -0.14 -16.96
CA CYS A 176 -3.99 -0.65 -15.61
C CYS A 176 -3.79 -2.17 -15.65
N ASN A 177 -2.52 -2.61 -15.64
CA ASN A 177 -2.18 -4.02 -15.57
C ASN A 177 -1.76 -4.36 -14.14
N TRP A 178 -2.68 -4.94 -13.37
CA TRP A 178 -2.39 -5.35 -12.00
C TRP A 178 -1.21 -6.33 -11.94
N PRO A 179 -0.29 -6.22 -10.97
CA PRO A 179 0.85 -7.12 -10.87
C PRO A 179 0.42 -8.56 -10.66
N ALA A 180 1.18 -9.47 -11.26
CA ALA A 180 1.10 -10.88 -10.94
C ALA A 180 1.32 -11.07 -9.44
N GLY A 181 2.44 -10.60 -8.87
CA GLY A 181 2.73 -10.72 -7.45
C GLY A 181 2.94 -9.37 -6.78
N GLU A 182 2.04 -8.97 -5.88
CA GLU A 182 2.17 -7.72 -5.15
C GLU A 182 3.43 -7.72 -4.27
N HIS A 183 4.33 -6.73 -4.40
CA HIS A 183 5.62 -6.76 -3.69
C HIS A 183 6.01 -5.42 -3.08
N GLY A 184 5.87 -4.31 -3.80
CA GLY A 184 6.26 -2.99 -3.31
C GLY A 184 5.06 -2.10 -3.09
N ILE A 185 5.11 -1.26 -2.04
CA ILE A 185 4.22 -0.12 -1.86
C ILE A 185 5.03 1.09 -1.42
N TYR A 186 4.67 2.26 -1.93
CA TYR A 186 5.20 3.55 -1.50
C TYR A 186 4.07 4.58 -1.53
N VAL A 187 4.04 5.47 -0.54
CA VAL A 187 3.09 6.59 -0.50
C VAL A 187 3.89 7.88 -0.56
N ASP A 188 3.62 8.73 -1.55
CA ASP A 188 4.30 10.01 -1.68
C ASP A 188 3.69 11.10 -0.78
N HIS A 189 4.39 12.24 -0.69
CA HIS A 189 3.98 13.38 0.12
C HIS A 189 2.67 14.05 -0.33
N ASN A 190 2.16 13.73 -1.52
CA ASN A 190 0.86 14.20 -2.00
C ASN A 190 -0.25 13.15 -1.76
N GLY A 191 0.07 12.04 -1.10
CA GLY A 191 -0.88 10.96 -0.81
C GLY A 191 -1.13 10.02 -1.99
N PHE A 192 -0.32 10.07 -3.06
CA PHE A 192 -0.43 9.06 -4.12
C PHE A 192 0.24 7.76 -3.69
N VAL A 193 -0.37 6.64 -4.08
CA VAL A 193 0.09 5.29 -3.75
C VAL A 193 0.71 4.66 -4.99
N TYR A 194 1.96 4.23 -4.87
CA TYR A 194 2.71 3.52 -5.90
C TYR A 194 2.82 2.07 -5.48
N ILE A 195 2.53 1.16 -6.40
CA ILE A 195 2.69 -0.28 -6.18
C ILE A 195 3.57 -0.89 -7.26
N ALA A 196 4.34 -1.90 -6.87
CA ALA A 196 5.21 -2.65 -7.77
C ALA A 196 5.03 -4.16 -7.53
N GLY A 197 5.29 -4.95 -8.57
CA GLY A 197 5.17 -6.40 -8.51
C GLY A 197 6.51 -7.14 -8.43
N ASN A 198 6.44 -8.47 -8.37
CA ASN A 198 7.59 -9.37 -8.43
C ASN A 198 7.35 -10.63 -9.27
N GLY A 199 6.47 -10.52 -10.25
CA GLY A 199 6.24 -11.53 -11.28
C GLY A 199 7.55 -11.98 -11.92
N ASN A 200 7.60 -13.26 -12.28
CA ASN A 200 8.76 -13.90 -12.88
C ASN A 200 8.47 -14.40 -14.31
N GLY A 201 7.44 -13.86 -14.97
CA GLY A 201 6.99 -14.30 -16.29
C GLY A 201 6.20 -15.60 -16.30
N ASN A 202 6.00 -16.22 -15.13
CA ASN A 202 5.21 -17.43 -14.95
C ASN A 202 4.09 -17.20 -13.92
N GLY A 203 3.57 -15.96 -13.84
CA GLY A 203 2.62 -15.53 -12.84
C GLY A 203 1.34 -16.36 -12.87
N THR A 204 1.30 -17.43 -12.09
CA THR A 204 0.19 -18.38 -12.02
C THR A 204 -0.62 -18.21 -10.73
N CYS A 205 -1.90 -18.50 -10.81
CA CYS A 205 -2.82 -18.64 -9.70
C CYS A 205 -3.00 -20.13 -9.42
N ASN A 206 -2.43 -20.62 -8.31
CA ASN A 206 -2.40 -22.05 -7.98
C ASN A 206 -1.81 -22.94 -9.10
N GLY A 207 -0.69 -22.52 -9.68
CA GLY A 207 -0.01 -23.25 -10.75
C GLY A 207 -0.71 -23.21 -12.11
N ASN A 208 -1.82 -22.48 -12.24
CA ASN A 208 -2.58 -22.30 -13.47
C ASN A 208 -2.61 -20.82 -13.90
N PRO A 209 -2.94 -20.50 -15.16
CA PRO A 209 -3.21 -19.13 -15.57
C PRO A 209 -4.21 -18.42 -14.64
N CYS A 210 -3.89 -17.20 -14.21
CA CYS A 210 -4.83 -16.32 -13.51
C CYS A 210 -5.93 -15.78 -14.45
N PRO A 211 -7.17 -15.61 -13.96
CA PRO A 211 -8.30 -15.21 -14.81
C PRO A 211 -8.28 -13.74 -15.25
N TRP A 212 -7.47 -12.90 -14.63
CA TRP A 212 -7.36 -11.45 -14.87
C TRP A 212 -5.98 -11.04 -15.39
N ALA A 213 -4.99 -11.93 -15.35
CA ALA A 213 -3.64 -11.59 -15.75
C ALA A 213 -3.62 -11.48 -17.27
N ALA A 214 -3.71 -10.26 -17.78
CA ALA A 214 -3.62 -10.01 -19.23
C ALA A 214 -2.29 -10.53 -19.82
N THR A 215 -1.26 -10.74 -19.00
CA THR A 215 0.09 -10.97 -19.51
C THR A 215 1.02 -11.90 -18.72
N HIS A 216 0.64 -12.48 -17.57
CA HIS A 216 1.52 -13.35 -16.72
C HIS A 216 2.97 -12.87 -16.56
N GLY A 217 3.21 -11.57 -16.69
CA GLY A 217 4.52 -11.08 -17.07
C GLY A 217 5.53 -11.02 -15.91
N PHE A 218 6.59 -10.27 -16.16
CA PHE A 218 7.69 -10.11 -15.21
C PHE A 218 7.45 -9.00 -14.18
N ASP A 219 6.23 -8.45 -14.15
CA ASP A 219 5.86 -7.28 -13.37
C ASP A 219 6.88 -6.13 -13.51
N ALA A 220 7.38 -5.89 -14.73
CA ALA A 220 8.38 -4.85 -15.02
C ALA A 220 7.76 -3.44 -15.08
N MET A 221 6.89 -3.14 -14.12
CA MET A 221 6.11 -1.91 -14.07
C MET A 221 5.92 -1.40 -12.64
N VAL A 222 5.59 -0.13 -12.56
CA VAL A 222 5.09 0.55 -11.36
C VAL A 222 3.74 1.15 -11.70
N LEU A 223 2.74 0.92 -10.85
CA LEU A 223 1.41 1.51 -10.98
C LEU A 223 1.27 2.64 -9.97
N LYS A 224 0.59 3.72 -10.38
CA LYS A 224 0.22 4.83 -9.50
C LYS A 224 -1.28 4.93 -9.35
N PHE A 225 -1.72 5.12 -8.11
CA PHE A 225 -3.10 5.32 -7.70
C PHE A 225 -3.22 6.57 -6.83
N SER A 226 -4.42 7.15 -6.77
CA SER A 226 -4.82 8.02 -5.65
C SER A 226 -4.94 7.20 -4.36
N ALA A 227 -4.96 7.88 -3.21
CA ALA A 227 -5.15 7.23 -1.91
C ALA A 227 -6.40 6.34 -1.85
N ASP A 228 -7.46 6.69 -2.57
CA ASP A 228 -8.73 5.94 -2.63
C ASP A 228 -8.71 4.71 -3.57
N GLY A 229 -7.59 4.48 -4.27
CA GLY A 229 -7.42 3.35 -5.18
C GLY A 229 -7.89 3.61 -6.61
N THR A 230 -8.12 4.86 -7.01
CA THR A 230 -8.37 5.22 -8.42
C THR A 230 -7.06 5.16 -9.20
N PHE A 231 -7.03 4.41 -10.30
CA PHE A 231 -5.86 4.30 -11.17
C PHE A 231 -5.53 5.63 -11.84
N ILE A 232 -4.24 5.95 -11.92
CA ILE A 232 -3.73 7.18 -12.54
C ILE A 232 -2.91 6.85 -13.78
N TYR A 233 -1.84 6.07 -13.62
CA TYR A 233 -1.00 5.63 -14.72
C TYR A 233 -0.12 4.44 -14.35
N GLN A 234 0.47 3.83 -15.37
CA GLN A 234 1.52 2.82 -15.28
C GLN A 234 2.82 3.35 -15.87
N ILE A 235 3.95 3.00 -15.26
CA ILE A 235 5.30 3.20 -15.82
C ILE A 235 5.91 1.83 -16.07
N GLY A 236 6.44 1.59 -17.26
CA GLY A 236 7.01 0.31 -17.67
C GLY A 236 5.99 -0.63 -18.30
N ASP A 237 6.47 -1.77 -18.77
CA ASP A 237 5.69 -2.83 -19.39
C ASP A 237 5.63 -4.02 -18.42
N PRO A 238 4.46 -4.47 -17.95
CA PRO A 238 4.36 -5.65 -17.10
C PRO A 238 4.85 -6.93 -17.79
N ASN A 239 4.94 -6.95 -19.12
CA ASN A 239 5.25 -8.13 -19.92
C ASN A 239 6.13 -7.82 -21.13
N PRO A 240 7.37 -7.39 -20.88
CA PRO A 240 8.36 -7.25 -21.94
C PRO A 240 8.58 -8.58 -22.66
N ALA A 241 8.99 -8.50 -23.93
CA ALA A 241 9.26 -9.69 -24.75
C ALA A 241 10.40 -10.57 -24.19
N ASN A 242 11.30 -9.99 -23.39
CA ASN A 242 12.38 -10.69 -22.72
C ASN A 242 12.30 -10.47 -21.21
N PRO A 243 12.73 -11.44 -20.37
CA PRO A 243 12.84 -11.24 -18.94
C PRO A 243 13.70 -10.01 -18.63
N PRO A 244 13.19 -9.03 -17.88
CA PRO A 244 13.94 -7.84 -17.53
C PRO A 244 15.08 -8.22 -16.58
N THR A 245 16.23 -7.58 -16.74
CA THR A 245 17.39 -7.70 -15.87
C THR A 245 17.83 -6.33 -15.37
N SER A 246 18.59 -6.29 -14.27
CA SER A 246 19.12 -5.05 -13.71
C SER A 246 20.05 -4.26 -14.65
N ASN A 247 20.39 -4.85 -15.80
CA ASN A 247 21.39 -4.36 -16.75
C ASN A 247 20.73 -3.92 -18.07
N ASP A 248 19.40 -3.92 -18.17
CA ASP A 248 18.69 -3.47 -19.35
C ASP A 248 18.68 -1.94 -19.42
N THR A 249 19.23 -1.39 -20.50
CA THR A 249 19.34 0.07 -20.70
C THR A 249 18.31 0.64 -21.66
N ASN A 250 17.54 -0.22 -22.33
CA ASN A 250 16.62 0.18 -23.40
C ASN A 250 15.15 0.22 -22.95
N GLY A 251 14.90 0.06 -21.65
CA GLY A 251 13.56 -0.15 -21.11
C GLY A 251 13.07 -1.60 -21.27
N ALA A 252 11.96 -1.90 -20.61
CA ALA A 252 11.14 -3.09 -20.84
C ALA A 252 10.39 -2.96 -22.17
#